data_AF-A0A4Y9F6R7-F1
#
_entry.id   AF-A0A4Y9F6R7-F1
#
_cell.length_a   1.000
_cell.length_b   1.000
_cell.length_c   1.000
_cell.angle_alpha   90.00
_cell.angle_beta   90.00
_cell.angle_gamma   90.00
#
_symmetry.space_group_name_H-M   'P 1'
#
loop_
_entity.id
_entity.type
_entity.pdbx_description
1 polymer ?
#
loop_
_entity_poly.entity_id
_entity_poly.type
_entity_poly.pdbx_seq_one_letter_code
_entity_poly.pdbx_strand_id
1 'polypeptide(L)'
;MTSTRTLAPRGFRETLTQLNSAQKSGAGVPAYTRWINRRVARIFAAAAVKVGLGPNGVTALGASVSVLGMLLMIFFPPTPLLGLGVALLFALGYALDSADGQVARVTGASSPAGEWLDHVVDAMRTPAMHLTILVGFIKYSDAFPFTAWQLWWLPLAFTVLVTGHFMSQILAEQLRNNRGTAAPATGGTLRSFVNLHMDAGTFCWIFVFWGTGLGFVLVYGLLFAANAATVLLSMRRKFLTLAQLAGA
;
A
#
# COMPACT_ATOMS: atom_id res chain seq x y z
N MET A 1 -29.62 8.78 16.08
CA MET A 1 -29.98 7.35 16.22
C MET A 1 -29.18 6.56 15.19
N THR A 2 -28.05 6.00 15.59
CA THR A 2 -27.17 5.20 14.73
C THR A 2 -27.77 3.80 14.63
N SER A 3 -28.36 3.47 13.49
CA SER A 3 -28.88 2.12 13.24
C SER A 3 -27.70 1.15 13.12
N THR A 4 -27.41 0.42 14.19
CA THR A 4 -26.51 -0.74 14.19
C THR A 4 -27.18 -1.84 13.37
N ARG A 5 -26.98 -1.81 12.06
CA ARG A 5 -27.46 -2.85 11.15
C ARG A 5 -26.68 -4.13 11.44
N THR A 6 -27.25 -5.01 12.26
CA THR A 6 -26.76 -6.37 12.47
C THR A 6 -26.70 -7.09 11.12
N LEU A 7 -25.49 -7.38 10.65
CA LEU A 7 -25.26 -8.14 9.43
C LEU A 7 -25.82 -9.55 9.66
N ALA A 8 -26.80 -9.98 8.84
CA ALA A 8 -27.24 -11.37 8.83
C ALA A 8 -26.02 -12.29 8.60
N PRO A 9 -25.94 -13.47 9.23
CA PRO A 9 -24.79 -14.36 9.08
C PRO A 9 -24.65 -14.78 7.61
N ARG A 10 -23.69 -14.21 6.89
CA ARG A 10 -23.39 -14.62 5.51
C ARG A 10 -22.39 -15.76 5.52
N GLY A 11 -22.67 -16.80 4.74
CA GLY A 11 -21.75 -17.92 4.58
C GLY A 11 -20.44 -17.48 3.91
N PHE A 12 -19.31 -18.07 4.31
CA PHE A 12 -18.00 -17.79 3.70
C PHE A 12 -17.99 -18.02 2.18
N ARG A 13 -18.52 -19.18 1.74
CA ARG A 13 -18.58 -19.55 0.32
C ARG A 13 -19.47 -18.60 -0.48
N GLU A 14 -20.62 -18.22 0.09
CA GLU A 14 -21.54 -17.27 -0.52
C GLU A 14 -20.89 -15.89 -0.69
N THR A 15 -20.24 -15.39 0.36
CA THR A 15 -19.52 -14.11 0.34
C THR A 15 -18.39 -14.13 -0.69
N LEU A 16 -17.62 -15.22 -0.75
CA LEU A 16 -16.54 -15.37 -1.72
C LEU A 16 -17.04 -15.34 -3.16
N THR A 17 -18.20 -15.96 -3.44
CA THR A 17 -18.85 -15.90 -4.76
C THR A 17 -19.32 -14.50 -5.10
N GLN A 18 -19.94 -13.77 -4.16
CA GLN A 18 -20.35 -12.37 -4.36
C GLN A 18 -19.14 -11.44 -4.60
N LEU A 19 -18.02 -11.70 -3.95
CA LEU A 19 -16.79 -10.93 -4.16
C LEU A 19 -16.16 -11.14 -5.54
N ASN A 20 -16.45 -12.24 -6.23
CA ASN A 20 -15.99 -12.46 -7.60
C ASN A 20 -16.67 -11.52 -8.60
N SER A 21 -17.96 -11.20 -8.39
CA SER A 21 -18.71 -10.28 -9.26
C SER A 21 -18.50 -8.80 -8.91
N ALA A 22 -18.10 -8.48 -7.68
CA ALA A 22 -17.99 -7.10 -7.17
C ALA A 22 -16.58 -6.48 -7.29
N GLN A 23 -15.70 -6.99 -8.17
CA GLN A 23 -14.33 -6.50 -8.29
C GLN A 23 -14.24 -5.18 -9.10
N LYS A 24 -13.45 -4.22 -8.60
CA LYS A 24 -13.04 -3.05 -9.40
C LYS A 24 -12.22 -3.52 -10.61
N SER A 25 -12.32 -2.78 -11.72
CA SER A 25 -11.47 -2.98 -12.89
C SER A 25 -9.99 -3.07 -12.51
N GLY A 26 -9.27 -3.99 -13.15
CA GLY A 26 -7.82 -4.18 -12.96
C GLY A 26 -6.96 -3.26 -13.83
N ALA A 27 -7.56 -2.45 -14.70
CA ALA A 27 -6.82 -1.68 -15.67
C ALA A 27 -6.07 -0.50 -15.01
N GLY A 28 -4.77 -0.37 -15.29
CA GLY A 28 -3.89 0.61 -14.65
C GLY A 28 -3.38 0.23 -13.24
N VAL A 29 -3.88 -0.85 -12.65
CA VAL A 29 -3.44 -1.39 -11.36
C VAL A 29 -2.13 -2.16 -11.58
N PRO A 30 -1.10 -2.03 -10.70
CA PRO A 30 0.13 -2.76 -10.90
C PRO A 30 -0.05 -4.29 -10.74
N ALA A 31 0.87 -5.04 -11.33
CA ALA A 31 0.73 -6.47 -11.59
C ALA A 31 0.47 -7.31 -10.33
N TYR A 32 1.23 -7.07 -9.26
CA TYR A 32 1.07 -7.83 -8.03
C TYR A 32 -0.28 -7.54 -7.37
N THR A 33 -0.64 -6.26 -7.20
CA THR A 33 -1.96 -5.88 -6.67
C THR A 33 -3.09 -6.53 -7.48
N ARG A 34 -2.99 -6.45 -8.81
CA ARG A 34 -4.03 -6.90 -9.74
C ARG A 34 -4.25 -8.40 -9.67
N TRP A 35 -3.18 -9.20 -9.75
CA TRP A 35 -3.30 -10.65 -9.96
C TRP A 35 -3.09 -11.48 -8.70
N ILE A 36 -2.39 -10.95 -7.70
CA ILE A 36 -2.10 -11.67 -6.46
C ILE A 36 -2.88 -11.05 -5.31
N ASN A 37 -2.61 -9.78 -4.97
CA ASN A 37 -3.15 -9.17 -3.75
C ASN A 37 -4.68 -9.18 -3.72
N ARG A 38 -5.34 -8.73 -4.80
CA ARG A 38 -6.81 -8.74 -4.88
C ARG A 38 -7.42 -10.13 -4.73
N ARG A 39 -6.72 -11.17 -5.18
CA ARG A 39 -7.22 -12.55 -5.06
C ARG A 39 -7.14 -13.03 -3.62
N VAL A 40 -6.01 -12.76 -2.95
CA VAL A 40 -5.78 -13.09 -1.54
C VAL A 40 -6.72 -12.29 -0.64
N ALA A 41 -6.86 -10.98 -0.88
CA ALA A 41 -7.73 -10.08 -0.12
C ALA A 41 -9.20 -10.52 -0.10
N ARG A 42 -9.70 -11.19 -1.16
CA ARG A 42 -11.07 -11.76 -1.16
C ARG A 42 -11.27 -12.83 -0.08
N ILE A 43 -10.23 -13.65 0.15
CA ILE A 43 -10.28 -14.72 1.15
C ILE A 43 -10.40 -14.08 2.54
N PHE A 44 -9.58 -13.05 2.80
CA PHE A 44 -9.65 -12.30 4.06
C PHE A 44 -10.96 -11.53 4.22
N ALA A 45 -11.49 -10.92 3.15
CA ALA A 45 -12.79 -10.24 3.18
C ALA A 45 -13.94 -11.22 3.51
N ALA A 46 -13.96 -12.40 2.88
CA ALA A 46 -14.95 -13.43 3.18
C ALA A 46 -14.82 -13.96 4.62
N ALA A 47 -13.59 -14.09 5.14
CA ALA A 47 -13.34 -14.47 6.53
C ALA A 47 -13.82 -13.37 7.50
N ALA A 48 -13.51 -12.10 7.23
CA ALA A 48 -13.93 -10.95 8.03
C ALA A 48 -15.46 -10.85 8.13
N VAL A 49 -16.16 -10.97 7.00
CA VAL A 49 -17.63 -10.99 6.97
C VAL A 49 -18.19 -12.16 7.79
N LYS A 50 -17.61 -13.36 7.67
CA LYS A 50 -18.04 -14.54 8.43
C LYS A 50 -17.95 -14.32 9.94
N VAL A 51 -16.90 -13.65 10.42
CA VAL A 51 -16.70 -13.38 11.86
C VAL A 51 -17.33 -12.06 12.33
N GLY A 52 -18.05 -11.34 11.45
CA GLY A 52 -18.70 -10.08 11.78
C GLY A 52 -17.76 -8.88 11.91
N LEU A 53 -16.54 -8.96 11.39
CA LEU A 53 -15.57 -7.86 11.40
C LEU A 53 -15.90 -6.85 10.29
N GLY A 54 -16.26 -5.63 10.67
CA GLY A 54 -16.56 -4.54 9.74
C GLY A 54 -15.31 -3.96 9.06
N PRO A 55 -15.47 -3.11 8.02
CA PRO A 55 -14.36 -2.56 7.22
C PRO A 55 -13.28 -1.88 8.08
N ASN A 56 -13.67 -0.95 8.96
CA ASN A 56 -12.73 -0.24 9.81
C ASN A 56 -11.96 -1.17 10.76
N GLY A 57 -12.57 -2.28 11.18
CA GLY A 57 -11.91 -3.31 11.98
C GLY A 57 -10.87 -4.08 11.18
N VAL A 58 -11.13 -4.33 9.89
CA VAL A 58 -10.15 -4.91 8.96
C VAL A 58 -9.00 -3.92 8.71
N THR A 59 -9.27 -2.63 8.51
CA THR A 59 -8.24 -1.58 8.38
C THR A 59 -7.33 -1.55 9.62
N ALA A 60 -7.92 -1.56 10.82
CA ALA A 60 -7.17 -1.56 12.07
C ALA A 60 -6.32 -2.82 12.26
N LEU A 61 -6.84 -3.99 11.86
CA LEU A 61 -6.08 -5.24 11.88
C LEU A 61 -4.91 -5.21 10.90
N GLY A 62 -5.13 -4.74 9.67
CA GLY A 62 -4.07 -4.57 8.67
C GLY A 62 -2.96 -3.65 9.16
N ALA A 63 -3.33 -2.51 9.74
CA ALA A 63 -2.39 -1.56 10.35
C ALA A 63 -1.60 -2.21 11.50
N SER A 64 -2.26 -2.97 12.37
CA SER A 64 -1.62 -3.66 13.51
C SER A 64 -0.61 -4.71 13.06
N VAL A 65 -0.92 -5.46 12.00
CA VAL A 65 0.00 -6.43 11.39
C VAL A 65 1.22 -5.74 10.80
N SER A 66 1.05 -4.60 10.13
CA SER A 66 2.18 -3.79 9.65
C SER A 66 3.01 -3.23 10.81
N VAL A 67 2.39 -2.75 11.89
CA VAL A 67 3.11 -2.30 13.08
C VAL A 67 3.92 -3.43 13.69
N LEU A 68 3.37 -4.64 13.78
CA LEU A 68 4.12 -5.80 14.26
C LEU A 68 5.39 -6.04 13.43
N GLY A 69 5.30 -6.02 12.09
CA GLY A 69 6.48 -6.14 11.22
C GLY A 69 7.53 -5.05 11.48
N MET A 70 7.09 -3.81 11.67
CA MET A 70 7.98 -2.70 12.01
C MET A 70 8.65 -2.88 13.37
N LEU A 71 7.90 -3.28 14.40
CA LEU A 71 8.45 -3.55 15.74
C LEU A 71 9.47 -4.68 15.70
N LEU A 72 9.21 -5.75 14.94
CA LEU A 72 10.17 -6.85 14.79
C LEU A 72 11.49 -6.37 14.17
N MET A 73 11.44 -5.51 13.14
CA MET A 73 12.63 -4.89 12.58
C MET A 73 13.37 -3.99 13.58
N ILE A 74 12.64 -3.28 14.45
CA ILE A 74 13.23 -2.38 15.44
C ILE A 74 13.89 -3.17 16.56
N PHE A 75 13.31 -4.28 17.01
CA PHE A 75 13.77 -4.99 18.21
C PHE A 75 14.76 -6.12 17.91
N PHE A 76 14.75 -6.70 16.71
CA PHE A 76 15.60 -7.85 16.36
C PHE A 76 16.60 -7.53 15.25
N PRO A 77 17.84 -8.06 15.35
CA PRO A 77 18.86 -7.84 14.32
C PRO A 77 18.46 -8.45 12.98
N PRO A 78 18.91 -7.86 11.85
CA PRO A 78 18.62 -8.39 10.51
C PRO A 78 19.11 -9.83 10.36
N THR A 79 18.18 -10.73 10.04
CA THR A 79 18.48 -12.11 9.66
C THR A 79 17.59 -12.50 8.49
N PRO A 80 17.96 -13.50 7.66
CA PRO A 80 17.10 -13.95 6.56
C PRO A 80 15.71 -14.39 7.02
N LEU A 81 15.63 -15.06 8.18
CA LEU A 81 14.36 -15.49 8.77
C LEU A 81 13.49 -14.30 9.19
N LEU A 82 14.08 -13.29 9.84
CA LEU A 82 13.38 -12.05 10.17
C LEU A 82 12.88 -11.34 8.92
N GLY A 83 13.72 -11.25 7.88
CA GLY A 83 13.36 -10.64 6.60
C GLY A 83 12.15 -11.30 5.93
N LEU A 84 12.14 -12.64 5.87
CA LEU A 84 10.99 -13.40 5.38
C LEU A 84 9.74 -13.17 6.22
N GLY A 85 9.87 -13.20 7.56
CA GLY A 85 8.76 -12.94 8.47
C GLY A 85 8.16 -11.54 8.30
N VAL A 86 9.00 -10.51 8.17
CA VAL A 86 8.58 -9.12 7.92
C VAL A 86 7.91 -8.98 6.55
N ALA A 87 8.48 -9.60 5.50
CA ALA A 87 7.87 -9.59 4.16
C ALA A 87 6.46 -10.19 4.17
N LEU A 88 6.27 -11.32 4.87
CA LEU A 88 4.97 -11.97 5.03
C LEU A 88 3.98 -11.12 5.84
N LEU A 89 4.44 -10.48 6.93
CA LEU A 89 3.60 -9.58 7.72
C LEU A 89 3.17 -8.35 6.91
N PHE A 90 4.07 -7.71 6.18
CA PHE A 90 3.72 -6.57 5.32
C PHE A 90 2.78 -6.99 4.19
N ALA A 91 3.02 -8.14 3.55
CA ALA A 91 2.12 -8.67 2.53
C ALA A 91 0.73 -9.02 3.10
N LEU A 92 0.66 -9.54 4.32
CA LEU A 92 -0.60 -9.80 5.03
C LEU A 92 -1.33 -8.49 5.36
N GLY A 93 -0.62 -7.49 5.91
CA GLY A 93 -1.15 -6.17 6.18
C GLY A 93 -1.75 -5.54 4.92
N TYR A 94 -1.03 -5.62 3.79
CA TYR A 94 -1.50 -5.13 2.49
C TYR A 94 -2.69 -5.93 1.90
N ALA A 95 -2.77 -7.22 2.18
CA ALA A 95 -3.93 -8.02 1.78
C ALA A 95 -5.18 -7.65 2.59
N LEU A 96 -5.03 -7.39 3.89
CA LEU A 96 -6.10 -6.94 4.79
C LEU A 96 -6.58 -5.53 4.41
N ASP A 97 -5.65 -4.63 4.13
CA ASP A 97 -5.90 -3.31 3.58
C ASP A 97 -6.78 -3.37 2.32
N SER A 98 -6.39 -4.18 1.33
CA SER A 98 -7.24 -4.40 0.15
C SER A 98 -8.55 -5.17 0.43
N ALA A 99 -8.68 -5.80 1.60
CA ALA A 99 -9.89 -6.52 2.00
C ALA A 99 -10.93 -5.60 2.64
N ASP A 100 -10.56 -4.50 3.29
CA ASP A 100 -11.52 -3.61 3.96
C ASP A 100 -12.55 -3.02 2.99
N GLY A 101 -12.11 -2.56 1.81
CA GLY A 101 -12.95 -2.00 0.78
C GLY A 101 -13.79 -3.08 0.11
N GLN A 102 -13.32 -4.32 0.11
CA GLN A 102 -14.11 -5.48 -0.33
C GLN A 102 -15.22 -5.80 0.66
N VAL A 103 -14.92 -5.80 1.96
CA VAL A 103 -15.93 -5.91 3.02
C VAL A 103 -16.95 -4.77 2.87
N ALA A 104 -16.50 -3.52 2.76
CA ALA A 104 -17.38 -2.35 2.63
C ALA A 104 -18.35 -2.48 1.44
N ARG A 105 -17.86 -2.92 0.27
CA ARG A 105 -18.69 -3.12 -0.93
C ARG A 105 -19.68 -4.27 -0.76
N VAL A 106 -19.25 -5.42 -0.26
CA VAL A 106 -20.13 -6.59 -0.17
C VAL A 106 -21.19 -6.41 0.92
N THR A 107 -20.85 -5.76 2.04
CA THR A 107 -21.79 -5.52 3.14
C THR A 107 -22.63 -4.25 2.96
N GLY A 108 -22.33 -3.40 1.96
CA GLY A 108 -22.97 -2.11 1.78
C GLY A 108 -22.63 -1.09 2.87
N ALA A 109 -21.44 -1.22 3.48
CA ALA A 109 -20.96 -0.38 4.58
C ALA A 109 -19.97 0.71 4.13
N SER A 110 -19.84 0.96 2.83
CA SER A 110 -19.04 2.08 2.30
C SER A 110 -19.50 3.41 2.87
N SER A 111 -18.57 4.24 3.36
CA SER A 111 -18.89 5.55 3.94
C SER A 111 -17.72 6.53 3.77
N PRO A 112 -17.97 7.86 3.75
CA PRO A 112 -16.91 8.86 3.70
C PRO A 112 -15.93 8.78 4.88
N ALA A 113 -16.43 8.44 6.08
CA ALA A 113 -15.59 8.27 7.26
C ALA A 113 -14.65 7.06 7.15
N GLY A 114 -15.12 5.97 6.54
CA GLY A 114 -14.28 4.79 6.27
C GLY A 114 -13.21 5.07 5.22
N GLU A 115 -13.55 5.78 4.14
CA GLU A 115 -12.60 6.22 3.11
C GLU A 115 -11.54 7.17 3.68
N TRP A 116 -11.95 8.10 4.54
CA TRP A 116 -11.00 8.97 5.24
C TRP A 116 -10.06 8.18 6.16
N LEU A 117 -10.59 7.23 6.92
CA LEU A 117 -9.78 6.41 7.84
C LEU A 117 -8.73 5.61 7.06
N ASP A 118 -9.14 4.94 5.98
CA ASP A 118 -8.26 4.17 5.08
C ASP A 118 -7.08 5.04 4.60
N HIS A 119 -7.39 6.20 4.02
CA HIS A 119 -6.37 7.13 3.54
C HIS A 119 -5.45 7.69 4.63
N VAL A 120 -5.97 8.00 5.81
CA VAL A 120 -5.13 8.50 6.92
C VAL A 120 -4.20 7.40 7.42
N VAL A 121 -4.71 6.18 7.58
CA VAL A 121 -3.88 5.05 8.00
C VAL A 121 -2.77 4.80 6.97
N ASP A 122 -3.08 4.83 5.67
CA ASP A 122 -2.08 4.67 4.61
C ASP A 122 -1.04 5.79 4.57
N ALA A 123 -1.48 7.03 4.77
CA ALA A 123 -0.62 8.22 4.83
C ALA A 123 0.38 8.13 5.98
N MET A 124 0.02 7.48 7.09
CA MET A 124 0.91 7.26 8.23
C MET A 124 1.79 6.02 8.06
N ARG A 125 1.19 4.91 7.61
CA ARG A 125 1.85 3.59 7.50
C ARG A 125 3.02 3.61 6.53
N THR A 126 2.80 4.19 5.34
CA THR A 126 3.81 4.20 4.27
C THR A 126 5.11 4.88 4.70
N PRO A 127 5.11 6.15 5.19
CA PRO A 127 6.34 6.77 5.67
C PRO A 127 6.92 6.07 6.91
N ALA A 128 6.08 5.56 7.83
CA ALA A 128 6.56 4.82 9.01
C ALA A 128 7.39 3.58 8.64
N MET A 129 7.02 2.86 7.57
CA MET A 129 7.81 1.72 7.09
C MET A 129 9.21 2.14 6.60
N HIS A 130 9.33 3.26 5.88
CA HIS A 130 10.62 3.79 5.44
C HIS A 130 11.46 4.32 6.61
N LEU A 131 10.83 4.99 7.58
CA LEU A 131 11.50 5.41 8.81
C LEU A 131 11.95 4.21 9.66
N THR A 132 11.22 3.09 9.60
CA THR A 132 11.64 1.84 10.25
C THR A 132 12.90 1.26 9.60
N ILE A 133 13.01 1.32 8.27
CA ILE A 133 14.25 0.96 7.57
C ILE A 133 15.41 1.85 8.05
N LEU A 134 15.20 3.16 8.19
CA LEU A 134 16.21 4.08 8.71
C LEU A 134 16.65 3.69 10.13
N VAL A 135 15.70 3.41 11.03
CA VAL A 135 16.01 2.93 12.39
C VAL A 135 16.83 1.64 12.33
N GLY A 136 16.49 0.71 11.44
CA GLY A 136 17.26 -0.52 11.23
C GLY A 136 18.69 -0.25 10.76
N PHE A 137 18.90 0.67 9.81
CA PHE A 137 20.24 1.08 9.35
C PHE A 137 21.07 1.75 10.46
N ILE A 138 20.43 2.51 11.36
CA ILE A 138 21.11 3.15 12.49
C ILE A 138 21.46 2.11 13.56
N LYS A 139 20.50 1.28 13.97
CA LYS A 139 20.63 0.36 15.09
C LYS A 139 21.52 -0.85 14.78
N TYR A 140 21.49 -1.32 13.54
CA TYR A 140 22.20 -2.52 13.09
C TYR A 140 23.19 -2.17 11.99
N SER A 141 24.00 -1.12 12.18
CA SER A 141 24.94 -0.61 11.17
C SER A 141 25.87 -1.68 10.62
N ASP A 142 26.33 -2.60 11.48
CA ASP A 142 27.29 -3.64 11.11
C ASP A 142 26.69 -4.71 10.17
N ALA A 143 25.36 -4.77 10.07
CA ALA A 143 24.65 -5.70 9.19
C ALA A 143 24.55 -5.20 7.74
N PHE A 144 24.92 -3.94 7.46
CA PHE A 144 24.81 -3.33 6.13
C PHE A 144 26.19 -2.91 5.62
N PRO A 145 26.45 -3.03 4.30
CA PRO A 145 27.65 -2.44 3.71
C PRO A 145 27.54 -0.91 3.84
N PHE A 146 28.69 -0.22 3.91
CA PHE A 146 28.81 1.25 4.08
C PHE A 146 28.65 1.75 5.52
N THR A 147 29.30 2.86 5.83
CA THR A 147 29.17 3.52 7.14
C THR A 147 27.78 4.14 7.27
N ALA A 148 27.21 4.11 8.48
CA ALA A 148 25.79 4.36 8.74
C ALA A 148 25.24 5.62 8.01
N TRP A 149 25.91 6.77 8.13
CA TRP A 149 25.41 8.05 7.58
C TRP A 149 25.25 8.05 6.04
N GLN A 150 26.03 7.24 5.31
CA GLN A 150 25.96 7.15 3.85
C GLN A 150 24.68 6.49 3.36
N LEU A 151 23.96 5.77 4.23
CA LEU A 151 22.71 5.11 3.89
C LEU A 151 21.48 5.87 4.39
N TRP A 152 21.62 6.80 5.35
CA TRP A 152 20.47 7.46 5.99
C TRP A 152 19.65 8.31 5.03
N TRP A 153 20.30 8.94 4.05
CA TRP A 153 19.62 9.78 3.06
C TRP A 153 18.59 8.99 2.25
N LEU A 154 18.82 7.69 2.01
CA LEU A 154 17.98 6.88 1.13
C LEU A 154 16.57 6.68 1.70
N PRO A 155 16.35 6.12 2.90
CA PRO A 155 15.02 6.04 3.49
C PRO A 155 14.41 7.40 3.81
N LEU A 156 15.21 8.42 4.15
CA LEU A 156 14.70 9.78 4.36
C LEU A 156 14.13 10.36 3.06
N ALA A 157 14.88 10.30 1.96
CA ALA A 157 14.43 10.77 0.65
C ALA A 157 13.23 9.95 0.15
N PHE A 158 13.22 8.63 0.36
CA PHE A 158 12.09 7.79 -0.02
C PHE A 158 10.83 8.15 0.79
N THR A 159 10.97 8.43 2.09
CA THR A 159 9.86 8.90 2.95
C THR A 159 9.23 10.19 2.39
N VAL A 160 10.05 11.17 2.03
CA VAL A 160 9.58 12.43 1.40
C VAL A 160 8.90 12.14 0.07
N LEU A 161 9.51 11.30 -0.76
CA LEU A 161 9.00 10.94 -2.08
C LEU A 161 7.61 10.29 -2.01
N VAL A 162 7.43 9.27 -1.17
CA VAL A 162 6.14 8.57 -1.05
C VAL A 162 5.06 9.46 -0.46
N THR A 163 5.40 10.31 0.52
CA THR A 163 4.46 11.25 1.14
C THR A 163 3.99 12.28 0.12
N GLY A 164 4.92 12.89 -0.62
CA GLY A 164 4.61 13.83 -1.69
C GLY A 164 3.81 13.18 -2.82
N HIS A 165 4.14 11.94 -3.17
CA HIS A 165 3.39 11.19 -4.17
C HIS A 165 1.95 10.93 -3.74
N PHE A 166 1.76 10.44 -2.51
CA PHE A 166 0.45 10.16 -1.93
C PHE A 166 -0.44 11.40 -1.95
N MET A 167 0.08 12.53 -1.44
CA MET A 167 -0.64 13.80 -1.47
C MET A 167 -0.96 14.26 -2.91
N SER A 168 -0.02 14.11 -3.83
CA SER A 168 -0.22 14.44 -5.25
C SER A 168 -1.29 13.57 -5.92
N GLN A 169 -1.50 12.31 -5.49
CA GLN A 169 -2.57 11.48 -6.01
C GLN A 169 -3.93 11.93 -5.49
N ILE A 170 -4.07 12.08 -4.17
CA ILE A 170 -5.32 12.49 -3.54
C ILE A 170 -5.75 13.86 -4.06
N LEU A 171 -4.86 14.85 -4.06
CA LEU A 171 -5.20 16.20 -4.51
C LEU A 171 -5.61 16.22 -5.99
N ALA A 172 -4.91 15.46 -6.84
CA ALA A 172 -5.27 15.38 -8.26
C ALA A 172 -6.65 14.76 -8.46
N GLU A 173 -7.00 13.73 -7.68
CA GLU A 173 -8.33 13.13 -7.69
C GLU A 173 -9.42 14.09 -7.20
N GLN A 174 -9.20 14.78 -6.09
CA GLN A 174 -10.15 15.76 -5.55
C GLN A 174 -10.39 16.93 -6.53
N LEU A 175 -9.32 17.50 -7.08
CA LEU A 175 -9.42 18.58 -8.08
C LEU A 175 -10.12 18.11 -9.36
N ARG A 176 -9.86 16.88 -9.81
CA ARG A 176 -10.50 16.29 -11.00
C ARG A 176 -11.99 16.11 -10.78
N ASN A 177 -12.37 15.52 -9.65
CA ASN A 177 -13.76 15.24 -9.29
C ASN A 177 -14.55 16.56 -9.12
N ASN A 178 -13.95 17.57 -8.48
CA ASN A 178 -14.56 18.89 -8.32
C ASN A 178 -14.75 19.64 -9.65
N ARG A 179 -13.91 19.36 -10.66
CA ARG A 179 -14.00 19.97 -12.01
C ARG A 179 -14.78 19.12 -13.02
N GLY A 180 -15.31 17.96 -12.62
CA GLY A 180 -16.03 17.05 -13.52
C GLY A 180 -15.19 16.51 -14.69
N THR A 181 -13.87 16.46 -14.53
CA THR A 181 -12.96 16.05 -15.62
C THR A 181 -12.85 14.52 -15.71
N ALA A 182 -12.84 14.00 -16.95
CA ALA A 182 -12.80 12.56 -17.18
C ALA A 182 -11.52 11.91 -16.61
N ALA A 183 -11.65 10.68 -16.10
CA ALA A 183 -10.50 9.91 -15.67
C ALA A 183 -9.56 9.61 -16.86
N PRO A 184 -8.24 9.55 -16.65
CA PRO A 184 -7.30 9.18 -17.71
C PRO A 184 -7.63 7.80 -18.29
N ALA A 185 -7.39 7.61 -19.59
CA ALA A 185 -7.57 6.32 -20.23
C ALA A 185 -6.83 5.22 -19.47
N THR A 186 -7.55 4.14 -19.19
CA THR A 186 -7.00 2.95 -18.53
C THR A 186 -5.97 2.29 -19.45
N GLY A 187 -4.75 2.08 -18.97
CA GLY A 187 -3.72 1.40 -19.77
C GLY A 187 -3.91 -0.11 -19.83
N GLY A 188 -3.38 -0.73 -20.90
CA GLY A 188 -3.38 -2.17 -21.09
C GLY A 188 -2.47 -2.94 -20.12
N THR A 189 -2.38 -4.26 -20.31
CA THR A 189 -1.64 -5.19 -19.44
C THR A 189 -0.16 -4.82 -19.23
N LEU A 190 0.51 -4.28 -20.26
CA LEU A 190 1.90 -3.84 -20.14
C LEU A 190 2.08 -2.77 -19.05
N ARG A 191 1.11 -1.86 -18.88
CA ARG A 191 1.16 -0.82 -17.86
C ARG A 191 1.13 -1.39 -16.45
N SER A 192 0.47 -2.54 -16.23
CA SER A 192 0.47 -3.22 -14.93
C SER A 192 1.88 -3.70 -14.55
N PHE A 193 2.67 -4.18 -15.52
CA PHE A 193 4.06 -4.58 -15.29
C PHE A 193 4.99 -3.37 -15.14
N VAL A 194 4.82 -2.35 -15.98
CA VAL A 194 5.61 -1.10 -15.86
C VAL A 194 5.41 -0.43 -14.51
N ASN A 195 4.24 -0.57 -13.89
CA ASN A 195 3.95 0.02 -12.58
C ASN A 195 4.43 -0.85 -11.39
N LEU A 196 5.09 -2.00 -11.62
CA LEU A 196 5.42 -2.95 -10.56
C LEU A 196 6.32 -2.34 -9.48
N HIS A 197 7.21 -1.42 -9.82
CA HIS A 197 8.04 -0.71 -8.84
C HIS A 197 7.23 0.22 -7.93
N MET A 198 6.06 0.67 -8.35
CA MET A 198 5.13 1.47 -7.54
C MET A 198 4.15 0.60 -6.74
N ASP A 199 4.22 -0.73 -6.86
CA ASP A 199 3.30 -1.66 -6.20
C ASP A 199 3.70 -1.84 -4.73
N ALA A 200 2.75 -1.64 -3.81
CA ALA A 200 2.96 -1.87 -2.38
C ALA A 200 3.38 -3.30 -2.07
N GLY A 201 2.92 -4.28 -2.84
CA GLY A 201 3.34 -5.67 -2.73
C GLY A 201 4.80 -5.88 -3.10
N THR A 202 5.30 -5.21 -4.15
CA THR A 202 6.73 -5.22 -4.46
C THR A 202 7.55 -4.71 -3.29
N PHE A 203 7.10 -3.60 -2.67
CA PHE A 203 7.73 -3.08 -1.46
C PHE A 203 7.67 -4.06 -0.28
N CYS A 204 6.58 -4.82 -0.10
CA CYS A 204 6.54 -5.87 0.92
C CYS A 204 7.60 -6.94 0.68
N TRP A 205 7.78 -7.37 -0.58
CA TRP A 205 8.65 -8.49 -0.91
C TRP A 205 10.14 -8.15 -0.95
N ILE A 206 10.55 -6.88 -1.03
CA ILE A 206 11.99 -6.55 -0.91
C ILE A 206 12.57 -6.92 0.46
N PHE A 207 11.75 -7.06 1.50
CA PHE A 207 12.20 -7.41 2.85
C PHE A 207 12.72 -8.85 2.96
N VAL A 208 12.47 -9.74 1.99
CA VAL A 208 13.15 -11.05 1.95
C VAL A 208 14.67 -10.91 1.88
N PHE A 209 15.17 -9.78 1.35
CA PHE A 209 16.59 -9.47 1.30
C PHE A 209 17.13 -8.82 2.58
N TRP A 210 16.29 -8.46 3.55
CA TRP A 210 16.67 -7.69 4.75
C TRP A 210 17.91 -8.26 5.46
N GLY A 211 17.93 -9.58 5.68
CA GLY A 211 19.04 -10.26 6.34
C GLY A 211 20.33 -10.40 5.53
N THR A 212 20.34 -9.96 4.27
CA THR A 212 21.53 -10.05 3.39
C THR A 212 22.40 -8.79 3.43
N GLY A 213 21.92 -7.71 4.05
CA GLY A 213 22.61 -6.42 4.09
C GLY A 213 22.68 -5.77 2.71
N LEU A 214 23.69 -6.13 1.91
CA LEU A 214 23.94 -5.58 0.57
C LEU A 214 22.78 -5.84 -0.38
N GLY A 215 22.22 -7.05 -0.38
CA GLY A 215 21.10 -7.39 -1.26
C GLY A 215 19.91 -6.46 -1.01
N PHE A 216 19.59 -6.18 0.25
CA PHE A 216 18.52 -5.25 0.62
C PHE A 216 18.80 -3.82 0.13
N VAL A 217 20.01 -3.30 0.39
CA VAL A 217 20.40 -1.94 -0.01
C VAL A 217 20.27 -1.77 -1.52
N LEU A 218 20.71 -2.75 -2.31
CA LEU A 218 20.63 -2.70 -3.78
C LEU A 218 19.17 -2.70 -4.26
N VAL A 219 18.34 -3.64 -3.82
CA VAL A 219 16.94 -3.71 -4.27
C VAL A 219 16.13 -2.50 -3.81
N TYR A 220 16.38 -2.01 -2.60
CA TYR A 220 15.72 -0.82 -2.06
C TYR A 220 16.15 0.46 -2.78
N GLY A 221 17.44 0.59 -3.10
CA GLY A 221 17.97 1.71 -3.88
C GLY A 221 17.44 1.74 -5.32
N LEU A 222 17.36 0.57 -5.98
CA LEU A 222 16.75 0.45 -7.31
C LEU A 222 15.26 0.81 -7.29
N LEU A 223 14.55 0.34 -6.26
CA LEU A 223 13.13 0.68 -6.05
C LEU A 223 12.96 2.19 -5.89
N PHE A 224 13.79 2.83 -5.06
CA PHE A 224 13.79 4.29 -4.89
C PHE A 224 14.02 5.01 -6.21
N ALA A 225 15.05 4.64 -6.97
CA ALA A 225 15.38 5.29 -8.25
C ALA A 225 14.22 5.20 -9.26
N ALA A 226 13.62 4.03 -9.40
CA ALA A 226 12.47 3.81 -10.29
C ALA A 226 11.23 4.61 -9.85
N ASN A 227 10.95 4.63 -8.53
CA ASN A 227 9.87 5.43 -7.96
C ASN A 227 10.13 6.92 -8.19
N ALA A 228 11.32 7.42 -7.87
CA ALA A 228 11.68 8.83 -8.01
C ALA A 228 11.49 9.31 -9.45
N ALA A 229 12.02 8.57 -10.44
CA ALA A 229 11.84 8.89 -11.85
C ALA A 229 10.34 8.97 -12.23
N THR A 230 9.54 8.00 -11.81
CA THR A 230 8.11 7.93 -12.15
C THR A 230 7.29 9.03 -11.47
N VAL A 231 7.56 9.29 -10.19
CA VAL A 231 6.88 10.32 -9.40
C VAL A 231 7.18 11.70 -9.96
N LEU A 232 8.45 12.01 -10.28
CA LEU A 232 8.83 13.30 -10.85
C LEU A 232 8.17 13.54 -12.21
N LEU A 233 8.20 12.55 -13.11
CA LEU A 233 7.51 12.63 -14.40
C LEU A 233 5.99 12.77 -14.23
N SER A 234 5.40 12.05 -13.28
CA SER A 234 3.98 12.13 -12.96
C SER A 234 3.58 13.51 -12.42
N MET A 235 4.34 14.05 -11.48
CA MET A 235 4.09 15.36 -10.88
C MET A 235 4.21 16.48 -11.92
N ARG A 236 5.28 16.47 -12.74
CA ARG A 236 5.46 17.44 -13.83
C ARG A 236 4.29 17.43 -14.79
N ARG A 237 3.88 16.23 -15.25
CA ARG A 237 2.74 16.07 -16.16
C ARG A 237 1.44 16.61 -15.54
N LYS A 238 1.13 16.24 -14.29
CA LYS A 238 -0.08 16.71 -13.59
C LYS A 238 -0.10 18.23 -13.47
N PHE A 239 1.03 18.83 -13.08
CA PHE A 239 1.15 20.29 -12.96
C PHE A 239 0.87 20.99 -14.29
N LEU A 240 1.51 20.53 -15.37
CA LEU A 240 1.30 21.11 -16.71
C LEU A 240 -0.14 20.98 -17.19
N THR A 241 -0.77 19.81 -16.99
CA THR A 241 -2.20 19.61 -17.34
C THR A 241 -3.12 20.55 -16.56
N LEU A 242 -2.88 20.72 -15.25
CA LEU A 242 -3.69 21.62 -14.42
C LEU A 242 -3.45 23.09 -14.76
N ALA A 243 -2.23 23.48 -15.13
CA ALA A 243 -1.91 24.84 -15.56
C ALA A 243 -2.58 25.19 -16.90
N GLN A 244 -2.62 24.25 -17.85
CA GLN A 244 -3.32 24.44 -19.13
C GLN A 244 -4.83 24.62 -18.95
N LEU A 245 -5.43 23.92 -17.98
CA LEU A 245 -6.85 24.08 -17.62
C LEU A 245 -7.19 25.42 -16.95
N ALA A 246 -6.19 26.16 -16.44
CA ALA A 246 -6.40 27.47 -15.82
C ALA A 246 -6.21 28.64 -16.81
N GLY A 247 -5.62 28.38 -17.98
CA GLY A 247 -5.42 29.37 -19.04
C GLY A 247 -6.46 29.31 -20.16
N ALA A 248 -7.46 28.43 -20.07
CA ALA A 248 -8.63 28.34 -20.94
C ALA A 248 -9.88 28.80 -20.19
#